data_AF-A0A813FVU2-F1
#
_entry.id   AF-A0A813FVU2-F1
#
_cell.length_a   1.000
_cell.length_b   1.000
_cell.length_c   1.000
_cell.angle_alpha   90.00
_cell.angle_beta   90.00
_cell.angle_gamma   90.00
#
_symmetry.space_group_name_H-M   'P 1'
#
loop_
_entity.id
_entity.type
_entity.pdbx_description
1 polymer ?
#
loop_
_entity_poly.entity_id
_entity_poly.type
_entity_poly.pdbx_seq_one_letter_code
_entity_poly.pdbx_strand_id
1 'polypeptide(L)'
;MAATVQVVSLVMVLHATYFAVLHYLGGFPSGRFGFVLVFVWGLFLGFLRWWTGGMALVLLCHMQADIVVFLLVMLEEHRRTEQEKQPKAS
;
A
#
# COMPACT_ATOMS: atom_id res chain seq x y z
N MET A 1 -20.96 12.10 19.30
CA MET A 1 -20.43 10.79 18.85
C MET A 1 -20.62 10.59 17.35
N ALA A 2 -21.83 10.65 16.79
CA ALA A 2 -22.08 10.45 15.36
C ALA A 2 -21.29 11.44 14.45
N ALA A 3 -21.33 12.73 14.75
CA ALA A 3 -20.59 13.75 13.98
C ALA A 3 -19.07 13.51 13.98
N THR A 4 -18.51 13.07 15.11
CA THR A 4 -17.08 12.74 15.23
C THR A 4 -16.70 11.57 14.32
N VAL A 5 -17.52 10.52 14.30
CA VAL A 5 -17.30 9.35 13.43
C VAL A 5 -17.38 9.75 11.96
N GLN A 6 -18.37 10.57 11.57
CA GLN A 6 -18.50 11.06 10.20
C GLN A 6 -17.28 11.87 9.74
N VAL A 7 -16.77 12.77 10.58
CA VAL A 7 -15.55 13.55 10.28
C VAL A 7 -14.34 12.65 10.15
N VAL A 8 -14.16 11.69 11.06
CA VAL A 8 -13.05 10.73 11.00
C VAL A 8 -13.11 9.90 9.71
N SER A 9 -14.27 9.37 9.35
CA SER A 9 -14.44 8.60 8.11
C SER A 9 -14.12 9.42 6.87
N LEU A 10 -14.59 10.67 6.81
CA LEU A 10 -14.29 11.57 5.69
C LEU A 10 -12.78 11.85 5.58
N VAL A 11 -12.13 12.18 6.69
CA VAL A 11 -10.68 12.44 6.73
C VAL A 11 -9.89 11.22 6.28
N MET A 12 -10.28 10.02 6.72
CA MET A 12 -9.63 8.77 6.30
C MET A 12 -9.75 8.54 4.80
N VAL A 13 -10.95 8.74 4.21
CA VAL A 13 -11.16 8.55 2.76
C VAL A 13 -10.35 9.56 1.97
N LEU A 14 -10.36 10.84 2.36
CA LEU A 14 -9.59 11.88 1.67
C LEU A 14 -8.08 11.63 1.77
N HIS A 15 -7.59 11.25 2.95
CA HIS A 15 -6.19 10.91 3.15
C HIS A 15 -5.77 9.68 2.32
N ALA A 16 -6.53 8.60 2.36
CA ALA A 16 -6.26 7.39 1.59
C ALA A 16 -6.29 7.65 0.08
N THR A 17 -7.22 8.50 -0.39
CA THR A 17 -7.29 8.91 -1.79
C THR A 17 -6.04 9.69 -2.18
N TYR A 18 -5.66 10.70 -1.39
CA TYR A 18 -4.46 11.49 -1.66
C TYR A 18 -3.19 10.62 -1.69
N PHE A 19 -3.05 9.71 -0.73
CA PHE A 19 -1.95 8.76 -0.67
C PHE A 19 -1.88 7.83 -1.89
N ALA A 20 -3.03 7.31 -2.33
CA ALA A 20 -3.13 6.50 -3.55
C ALA A 20 -2.84 7.30 -4.83
N VAL A 21 -3.25 8.57 -4.90
CA VAL A 21 -2.93 9.47 -6.02
C VAL A 21 -1.41 9.69 -6.12
N LEU A 22 -0.72 9.93 -5.00
CA LEU A 22 0.74 10.07 -5.01
C LEU A 22 1.44 8.81 -5.54
N HIS A 23 0.96 7.63 -5.15
CA HIS A 23 1.46 6.36 -5.66
C HIS A 23 1.18 6.18 -7.15
N TYR A 24 0.00 6.60 -7.61
CA TYR A 24 -0.37 6.51 -9.01
C TYR A 24 0.44 7.45 -9.92
N LEU A 25 0.73 8.68 -9.45
CA LEU A 25 1.42 9.70 -10.24
C LEU A 25 2.93 9.49 -10.35
N GLY A 26 3.56 8.88 -9.35
CA GLY A 26 5.01 8.69 -9.37
C GLY A 26 5.57 7.74 -8.32
N GLY A 27 4.73 7.01 -7.60
CA GLY A 27 5.17 6.04 -6.60
C GLY A 27 5.03 4.59 -7.07
N PHE A 28 5.16 3.68 -6.13
CA PHE A 28 4.95 2.25 -6.32
C PHE A 28 4.27 1.69 -5.06
N PRO A 29 3.26 0.81 -5.16
CA PRO A 29 2.66 0.24 -6.38
C PRO A 29 1.84 1.26 -7.20
N SER A 30 1.98 1.25 -8.53
CA SER A 30 1.32 2.19 -9.45
C SER A 30 0.25 1.54 -10.35
N GLY A 31 -0.39 2.35 -11.19
CA GLY A 31 -1.48 1.90 -12.07
C GLY A 31 -2.80 1.67 -11.33
N ARG A 32 -3.83 1.16 -12.04
CA ARG A 32 -5.19 1.01 -11.49
C ARG A 32 -5.24 0.07 -10.29
N PHE A 33 -4.57 -1.08 -10.38
CA PHE A 33 -4.51 -2.05 -9.29
C PHE A 33 -3.68 -1.53 -8.12
N GLY A 34 -2.55 -0.85 -8.39
CA GLY A 34 -1.75 -0.20 -7.36
C GLY A 34 -2.55 0.86 -6.60
N PHE A 35 -3.30 1.70 -7.31
CA PHE A 35 -4.17 2.71 -6.69
C PHE A 35 -5.17 2.08 -5.71
N VAL A 36 -5.91 1.04 -6.14
CA VAL A 36 -6.91 0.39 -5.29
C VAL A 36 -6.25 -0.23 -4.05
N LEU A 37 -5.10 -0.89 -4.23
CA LEU A 37 -4.35 -1.51 -3.15
C LEU A 37 -3.87 -0.47 -2.14
N VAL A 38 -3.26 0.62 -2.62
CA VAL A 38 -2.75 1.72 -1.77
C VAL A 38 -3.90 2.46 -1.08
N PHE A 39 -5.05 2.63 -1.74
CA PHE A 39 -6.24 3.23 -1.14
C PHE A 39 -6.75 2.39 0.04
N VAL A 40 -6.93 1.08 -0.16
CA VAL A 40 -7.36 0.16 0.91
C VAL A 40 -6.33 0.14 2.05
N TRP A 41 -5.04 0.14 1.71
CA TRP A 41 -3.96 0.21 2.70
C TRP A 41 -3.99 1.52 3.49
N GLY A 42 -4.18 2.66 2.84
CA GLY A 42 -4.32 3.96 3.47
C GLY A 42 -5.51 4.05 4.43
N LEU A 43 -6.64 3.42 4.09
CA LEU A 43 -7.78 3.29 5.00
C LEU A 43 -7.42 2.46 6.23
N PHE A 44 -6.70 1.34 6.06
CA PHE A 44 -6.25 0.51 7.16
C PHE A 44 -5.29 1.26 8.10
N LEU A 45 -4.30 1.98 7.55
CA LEU A 45 -3.40 2.81 8.35
C LEU A 45 -4.15 3.93 9.09
N GLY A 46 -5.11 4.58 8.43
CA GLY A 46 -6.00 5.55 9.06
C GLY A 46 -6.82 4.96 10.21
N PHE A 47 -7.31 3.73 10.06
CA PHE A 47 -8.00 3.00 11.12
C PHE A 47 -7.09 2.73 12.31
N LEU A 48 -5.85 2.26 12.08
CA LEU A 48 -4.87 2.04 13.15
C LEU A 48 -4.56 3.34 13.91
N ARG A 49 -4.44 4.47 13.19
CA ARG A 49 -4.25 5.78 13.82
C ARG A 49 -5.43 6.19 14.69
N TRP A 50 -6.64 5.95 14.21
CA TRP A 50 -7.86 6.27 14.96
C TRP A 50 -8.04 5.39 16.19
N TRP A 51 -7.79 4.08 16.05
CA TRP A 51 -7.93 3.09 17.12
C TRP A 51 -6.89 3.27 18.24
N THR A 52 -5.62 3.47 17.87
CA THR A 52 -4.52 3.53 18.85
C THR A 52 -4.24 4.93 19.38
N GLY A 53 -4.69 5.97 18.69
CA GLY A 53 -4.33 7.35 19.00
C GLY A 53 -2.87 7.72 18.68
N GLY A 54 -2.02 6.76 18.30
CA GLY A 54 -0.58 6.93 18.11
C GLY A 54 -0.12 6.71 16.66
N MET A 55 1.14 7.08 16.39
CA MET A 55 1.78 6.91 15.08
C MET A 55 2.74 5.72 15.01
N ALA A 56 3.18 5.17 16.15
CA ALA A 56 4.18 4.11 16.17
C ALA A 56 3.72 2.86 15.40
N LEU A 57 2.51 2.35 15.70
CA LEU A 57 1.97 1.17 15.00
C LEU A 57 1.78 1.43 13.50
N VAL A 58 1.29 2.62 13.14
CA VAL A 58 1.10 3.04 11.74
C VAL A 58 2.42 2.98 10.96
N LEU A 59 3.46 3.58 11.52
CA LEU A 59 4.79 3.63 10.89
C LEU A 59 5.43 2.25 10.77
N LEU A 60 5.37 1.45 11.84
CA LEU A 60 5.95 0.10 11.83
C LEU A 60 5.24 -0.81 10.81
N CYS A 61 3.90 -0.79 10.77
CA CYS A 61 3.15 -1.55 9.78
C CYS A 61 3.44 -1.08 8.35
N HIS A 62 3.57 0.23 8.12
CA HIS A 62 3.89 0.76 6.81
C HIS A 62 5.29 0.34 6.34
N MET A 63 6.32 0.53 7.17
CA MET A 63 7.69 0.11 6.85
C MET A 63 7.77 -1.39 6.59
N GLN A 64 7.08 -2.20 7.40
CA GLN A 64 7.04 -3.65 7.20
C GLN A 64 6.40 -4.02 5.86
N ALA A 65 5.28 -3.37 5.48
CA ALA A 65 4.64 -3.59 4.20
C ALA A 65 5.58 -3.25 3.03
N ASP A 66 6.28 -2.12 3.11
CA ASP A 66 7.23 -1.69 2.08
C ASP A 66 8.38 -2.70 1.91
N ILE A 67 8.94 -3.20 3.02
CA ILE A 67 9.98 -4.23 2.99
C ILE A 67 9.47 -5.50 2.31
N VAL A 68 8.28 -5.99 2.71
CA VAL A 68 7.71 -7.23 2.14
C VAL A 68 7.42 -7.06 0.65
N VAL A 69 6.81 -5.94 0.27
CA VAL A 69 6.50 -5.64 -1.14
C VAL A 69 7.78 -5.56 -1.96
N PHE A 70 8.81 -4.87 -1.47
CA PHE A 70 10.12 -4.80 -2.12
C PHE A 70 10.73 -6.20 -2.33
N LEU A 71 10.73 -7.04 -1.29
CA LEU A 71 11.24 -8.40 -1.37
C LEU A 71 10.47 -9.26 -2.37
N LEU A 72 9.14 -9.16 -2.40
CA LEU A 72 8.31 -9.91 -3.36
C LEU A 72 8.59 -9.50 -4.81
N VAL A 73 8.78 -8.20 -5.06
CA VAL A 73 9.17 -7.70 -6.38
C VAL A 73 10.54 -8.25 -6.79
N MET A 74 11.54 -8.18 -5.90
CA MET A 74 12.88 -8.71 -6.17
C MET A 74 12.86 -10.22 -6.46
N LEU A 75 12.09 -10.99 -5.69
CA LEU A 75 11.93 -12.43 -5.90
C LEU A 75 11.26 -12.73 -7.25
N GLU A 76 10.25 -11.97 -7.63
CA GLU A 76 9.58 -12.13 -8.92
C GLU A 76 10.49 -11.78 -10.10
N GLU A 77 11.27 -10.70 -10.00
CA GLU A 77 12.25 -10.32 -11.02
C GLU A 77 13.33 -11.38 -11.21
N HIS A 78 13.85 -11.93 -10.10
CA HIS A 78 14.79 -13.05 -10.16
C HIS A 78 14.17 -14.27 -10.84
N ARG A 79 12.94 -14.66 -10.47
CA ARG A 79 12.23 -15.79 -11.07
C ARG A 79 12.03 -15.62 -12.58
N ARG A 80 11.66 -14.42 -13.04
CA ARG A 80 11.49 -14.10 -14.47
C ARG A 80 12.81 -14.24 -15.23
N THR A 81 13.89 -13.71 -14.67
CA THR A 81 15.23 -13.77 -15.26
C THR A 81 15.68 -15.23 -15.46
N GLU A 82 15.42 -16.10 -14.49
CA GLU A 82 15.75 -17.53 -14.60
C GLU A 82 14.89 -18.27 -15.64
N GLN A 83 13.61 -17.90 -15.80
CA GLN A 83 12.75 -18.47 -16.84
C GLN A 83 13.18 -18.06 -18.25
N GLU A 84 13.64 -16.83 -18.45
CA GLU A 84 14.13 -16.35 -19.74
C GLU A 84 15.42 -17.06 -20.18
N LYS A 85 16.25 -17.48 -19.22
CA LYS A 85 17.48 -18.24 -19.48
C LYS A 85 17.23 -19.70 -19.85
N GLN A 86 16.07 -20.27 -19.47
CA GLN A 86 15.75 -21.64 -19.83
C GLN A 86 15.33 -21.71 -21.31
N PRO A 87 16.00 -22.56 -22.14
CA PRO A 87 15.60 -22.71 -23.53
C PRO A 87 14.18 -23.25 -23.59
N LYS A 88 13.32 -22.62 -24.42
CA LYS A 88 11.99 -23.15 -24.71
C LYS A 88 12.17 -24.56 -25.27
N ALA A 89 11.69 -25.58 -24.55
CA ALA A 89 11.68 -26.94 -25.04
C ALA A 89 10.91 -26.96 -26.37
N SER A 90 11.60 -27.40 -27.44
CA SER A 90 11.04 -27.52 -28.79
C SER A 90 10.08 -28.69 -28.89
#